data_AF-A0A453GF45-F1
#
_entry.id   AF-A0A453GF45-F1
#
_cell.length_a   1.000
_cell.length_b   1.000
_cell.length_c   1.000
_cell.angle_alpha   90.00
_cell.angle_beta   90.00
_cell.angle_gamma   90.00
#
_symmetry.space_group_name_H-M   'P 1'
#
loop_
_entity.id
_entity.type
_entity.pdbx_description
1 polymer ?
#
loop_
_entity_poly.entity_id
_entity_poly.type
_entity_poly.pdbx_seq_one_letter_code
_entity_poly.pdbx_strand_id
1 'polypeptide(L)'
;MYVISLIWQVAVGFVKECGAILQDLTPQGLHAMFERFRGILHEGEIDKRVQFLIEGLFAIRKAKFQGFPAIRPELDLVEQEDQFTHDMSLETELDPETNLNVFRVNPNFAEDEKAYENLKKSILGEDDEDEEGSDDASDGEDEEESDDEEDEEQMEIRDKTETNLINLRRTIYLTIMSSVDFEEAGHKLLKIKLEPGQEMELNIMLLECCSQERTYLRYYGLLGQRFCMINKVFQENFEKCFVQQYSMIHRLETNKLRNVAKFFAHLLGTDALPWHVLAYIRLTEEDTTSSSRIFIKILFQELSEHLGIRLLNERLNDPNMQESFESVFPRDHPKNTRFSINFFTSIGLGGITESLREYLKNMPRMIMQQQKPPSPSESESSGESSDSGSSSQSESSSDESEKKRRKRRKK
;
A
#
# COMPACT_ATOMS: atom_id res chain seq x y z
N MET A 1 39.86 -29.92 -36.87
CA MET A 1 39.46 -29.96 -35.45
C MET A 1 38.41 -28.91 -35.08
N TYR A 2 38.60 -27.62 -35.39
CA TYR A 2 37.63 -26.56 -35.01
C TYR A 2 36.20 -26.76 -35.56
N VAL A 3 36.05 -27.12 -36.85
CA VAL A 3 34.73 -27.34 -37.47
C VAL A 3 33.98 -28.51 -36.80
N ILE A 4 34.69 -29.59 -36.49
CA ILE A 4 34.12 -30.76 -35.81
C ILE A 4 33.65 -30.40 -34.39
N SER A 5 34.44 -29.62 -33.65
CA SER A 5 34.05 -29.12 -32.33
C SER A 5 32.78 -28.26 -32.37
N LEU A 6 32.62 -27.46 -33.42
CA LEU A 6 31.45 -26.59 -33.59
C LEU A 6 30.17 -27.39 -33.88
N ILE A 7 30.26 -28.45 -34.70
CA ILE A 7 29.13 -29.35 -34.99
C ILE A 7 28.60 -29.99 -33.71
N TRP A 8 29.49 -30.45 -32.82
CA TRP A 8 29.06 -31.03 -31.55
C TRP A 8 28.41 -30.01 -30.62
N GLN A 9 28.89 -28.76 -30.61
CA GLN A 9 28.27 -27.70 -29.82
C GLN A 9 26.85 -27.39 -30.31
N VAL A 10 26.65 -27.32 -31.63
CA VAL A 10 25.34 -27.11 -32.24
C VAL A 10 24.42 -28.29 -31.95
N ALA A 11 24.89 -29.53 -32.12
CA ALA A 11 24.09 -30.72 -31.85
C ALA A 11 23.67 -30.82 -30.36
N VAL A 12 24.58 -30.54 -29.42
CA VAL A 12 24.24 -30.51 -27.98
C VAL A 12 23.26 -29.38 -27.67
N GLY A 13 23.44 -28.19 -28.27
CA GLY A 13 22.50 -27.07 -28.12
C GLY A 13 21.11 -27.41 -28.65
N PHE A 14 21.02 -28.03 -29.82
CA PHE A 14 19.76 -28.45 -30.43
C PHE A 14 19.02 -29.46 -29.56
N VAL A 15 19.71 -30.50 -29.07
CA VAL A 15 19.10 -31.53 -28.20
C VAL A 15 18.72 -30.96 -26.82
N LYS A 16 19.36 -29.88 -26.38
CA LYS A 16 19.02 -29.20 -25.13
C LYS A 16 17.66 -28.50 -25.20
N GLU A 17 17.39 -27.81 -26.30
CA GLU A 17 16.13 -27.07 -26.50
C GLU A 17 14.99 -28.01 -26.93
N CYS A 18 15.20 -28.88 -27.91
CA CYS A 18 14.15 -29.78 -28.43
C CYS A 18 14.01 -31.09 -27.63
N GLY A 19 14.90 -31.34 -26.66
CA GLY A 19 14.99 -32.62 -25.96
C GLY A 19 13.75 -32.99 -25.15
N ALA A 20 13.05 -32.01 -24.59
CA ALA A 20 11.80 -32.23 -23.87
C ALA A 20 10.70 -32.76 -24.80
N ILE A 21 10.47 -32.07 -25.93
CA ILE A 21 9.49 -32.48 -26.96
C ILE A 21 9.83 -33.87 -27.51
N LEU A 22 11.10 -34.13 -27.84
CA LEU A 22 11.55 -35.41 -28.36
C LEU A 22 11.39 -36.55 -27.33
N GLN A 23 11.48 -36.25 -26.04
CA GLN A 23 11.26 -37.25 -25.00
C GLN A 23 9.80 -37.72 -24.96
N ASP A 24 8.85 -36.81 -25.24
CA ASP A 24 7.43 -37.09 -25.19
C ASP A 24 6.92 -37.72 -26.50
N LEU A 25 7.36 -37.22 -27.66
CA LEU A 25 6.94 -37.72 -28.98
C LEU A 25 7.71 -38.98 -29.42
N THR A 26 9.04 -38.99 -29.27
CA THR A 26 9.92 -40.05 -29.83
C THR A 26 11.03 -40.50 -28.87
N PRO A 27 10.68 -41.16 -27.74
CA PRO A 27 11.64 -41.53 -26.71
C PRO A 27 12.75 -42.48 -27.21
N GLN A 28 12.45 -43.33 -28.19
CA GLN A 28 13.42 -44.25 -28.80
C GLN A 28 14.46 -43.49 -29.65
N GLY A 29 14.03 -42.49 -30.42
CA GLY A 29 14.91 -41.62 -31.21
C GLY A 29 15.84 -40.82 -30.32
N LEU A 30 15.30 -40.22 -29.26
CA LEU A 30 16.09 -39.52 -28.24
C LEU A 30 17.11 -40.47 -27.58
N HIS A 31 16.72 -41.70 -27.25
CA HIS A 31 17.64 -42.67 -26.67
C HIS A 31 18.82 -42.98 -27.59
N ALA A 32 18.57 -43.19 -28.88
CA ALA A 32 19.62 -43.45 -29.87
C ALA A 32 20.58 -42.26 -30.02
N MET A 33 20.10 -41.01 -29.96
CA MET A 33 20.96 -39.82 -29.96
C MET A 33 21.89 -39.78 -28.75
N PHE A 34 21.37 -40.04 -27.55
CA PHE A 34 22.20 -40.09 -26.34
C PHE A 34 23.19 -41.25 -26.32
N GLU A 35 22.86 -42.37 -26.96
CA GLU A 35 23.79 -43.49 -27.11
C GLU A 35 24.96 -43.12 -28.03
N ARG A 36 24.70 -42.38 -29.12
CA ARG A 36 25.77 -41.78 -29.95
C ARG A 36 26.61 -40.79 -29.14
N PHE A 37 26.02 -39.89 -28.36
CA PHE A 37 26.79 -38.98 -27.48
C PHE A 37 27.65 -39.72 -26.45
N ARG A 38 27.17 -40.85 -25.92
CA ARG A 38 27.95 -41.72 -25.02
C ARG A 38 29.11 -42.39 -25.75
N GLY A 39 28.88 -42.91 -26.96
CA GLY A 39 29.92 -43.50 -27.80
C GLY A 39 31.02 -42.48 -28.08
N ILE A 40 30.64 -41.27 -28.47
CA ILE A 40 31.55 -40.14 -28.69
C ILE A 40 32.38 -39.85 -27.43
N LEU A 41 31.76 -39.76 -26.25
CA LEU A 41 32.44 -39.51 -24.98
C LEU A 41 33.50 -40.58 -24.64
N HIS A 42 33.29 -41.84 -25.04
CA HIS A 42 34.18 -42.96 -24.73
C HIS A 42 35.22 -43.27 -25.82
N GLU A 43 34.88 -43.04 -27.09
CA GLU A 43 35.70 -43.42 -28.25
C GLU A 43 36.57 -42.26 -28.79
N GLY A 44 36.22 -41.00 -28.51
CA GLY A 44 36.84 -39.84 -29.16
C GLY A 44 37.91 -39.10 -28.35
N GLU A 45 39.03 -38.75 -29.00
CA GLU A 45 39.93 -37.68 -28.56
C GLU A 45 39.24 -36.32 -28.74
N ILE A 46 38.38 -35.95 -27.78
CA ILE A 46 37.54 -34.76 -27.84
C ILE A 46 38.13 -33.63 -27.00
N ASP A 47 37.90 -32.39 -27.43
CA ASP A 47 38.26 -31.20 -26.68
C ASP A 47 37.47 -31.13 -25.36
N LYS A 48 38.16 -30.71 -24.28
CA LYS A 48 37.59 -30.66 -22.92
C LYS A 48 36.28 -29.87 -22.85
N ARG A 49 36.15 -28.82 -23.67
CA ARG A 49 34.92 -28.02 -23.76
C ARG A 49 33.72 -28.82 -24.21
N VAL A 50 33.87 -29.66 -25.24
CA VAL A 50 32.77 -30.48 -25.77
C VAL A 50 32.42 -31.60 -24.79
N GLN A 51 33.43 -32.15 -24.10
CA GLN A 51 33.22 -33.11 -23.02
C GLN A 51 32.31 -32.55 -21.91
N PHE A 52 32.61 -31.34 -21.40
CA PHE A 52 31.76 -30.69 -20.39
C PHE A 52 30.33 -30.41 -20.87
N LEU A 53 30.16 -30.05 -22.14
CA LEU A 53 28.84 -29.79 -22.72
C LEU A 53 28.00 -31.08 -22.81
N ILE A 54 28.60 -32.19 -23.22
CA ILE A 54 27.91 -33.49 -23.28
C ILE A 54 27.58 -33.98 -21.87
N GLU A 55 28.50 -33.89 -20.92
CA GLU A 55 28.24 -34.24 -19.51
C GLU A 55 27.11 -33.37 -18.92
N GLY A 56 27.08 -32.07 -19.22
CA GLY A 56 25.99 -31.18 -18.86
C GLY A 56 24.65 -31.59 -19.46
N LEU A 57 24.62 -32.04 -20.72
CA LEU A 57 23.41 -32.55 -21.37
C LEU A 57 22.87 -33.82 -20.68
N PHE A 58 23.75 -34.73 -20.24
CA PHE A 58 23.33 -35.90 -19.46
C PHE A 58 22.73 -35.51 -18.09
N ALA A 59 23.26 -34.47 -17.44
CA ALA A 59 22.68 -33.94 -16.20
C ALA A 59 21.28 -33.35 -16.44
N ILE A 60 21.09 -32.62 -17.54
CA ILE A 60 19.77 -32.06 -17.93
C ILE A 60 18.76 -33.19 -18.20
N ARG A 61 19.17 -34.25 -18.91
CA ARG A 61 18.30 -35.43 -19.13
C ARG A 61 17.93 -36.11 -17.80
N LYS A 62 18.87 -36.24 -16.87
CA LYS A 62 18.60 -36.82 -15.53
C LYS A 62 17.60 -35.96 -14.75
N ALA A 63 17.65 -34.64 -14.93
CA ALA A 63 16.68 -33.69 -14.40
C ALA A 63 15.40 -33.57 -15.25
N LYS A 64 15.17 -34.46 -16.22
CA LYS A 64 14.00 -34.45 -17.13
C LYS A 64 13.73 -33.08 -17.77
N PHE A 65 14.78 -32.39 -18.19
CA PHE A 65 14.65 -31.09 -18.88
C PHE A 65 13.88 -30.00 -18.11
N GLN A 66 13.87 -30.03 -16.77
CA GLN A 66 13.15 -29.03 -15.93
C GLN A 66 13.51 -27.55 -16.22
N GLY A 67 14.70 -27.26 -16.77
CA GLY A 67 15.10 -25.90 -17.15
C GLY A 67 14.78 -25.50 -18.59
N PHE A 68 14.30 -26.45 -19.41
CA PHE A 68 14.01 -26.29 -20.85
C PHE A 68 12.67 -26.96 -21.15
N PRO A 69 11.54 -26.35 -20.75
CA PRO A 69 10.22 -26.90 -21.04
C PRO A 69 9.98 -26.92 -22.56
N ALA A 70 9.19 -27.90 -23.01
CA ALA A 70 8.83 -28.09 -24.41
C ALA A 70 8.19 -26.85 -25.03
N ILE A 71 7.20 -26.28 -24.33
CA ILE A 71 6.53 -25.04 -24.68
C ILE A 71 6.57 -24.17 -23.42
N ARG A 72 6.90 -22.88 -23.58
CA ARG A 72 6.84 -21.94 -22.46
C ARG A 72 5.36 -21.61 -22.18
N PRO A 73 4.94 -21.46 -20.91
CA PRO A 73 3.53 -21.19 -20.59
C PRO A 73 2.95 -19.96 -21.32
N GLU A 74 3.77 -18.95 -21.58
CA GLU A 74 3.38 -17.73 -22.31
C GLU A 74 3.18 -17.93 -23.82
N LEU A 75 3.65 -19.04 -24.38
CA LEU A 75 3.64 -19.33 -25.82
C LEU A 75 2.68 -20.48 -26.17
N ASP A 76 1.96 -21.03 -25.20
CA ASP A 76 0.98 -22.11 -25.40
C ASP A 76 -0.40 -21.50 -25.73
N LEU A 77 -0.54 -21.00 -26.96
CA LEU A 77 -1.71 -20.23 -27.41
C LEU A 77 -2.63 -21.01 -28.35
N VAL A 78 -2.16 -22.13 -28.90
CA VAL A 78 -2.87 -22.90 -29.93
C VAL A 78 -3.19 -24.27 -29.36
N GLU A 79 -4.47 -24.64 -29.36
CA GLU A 79 -4.92 -25.95 -28.92
C GLU A 79 -4.29 -27.07 -29.77
N GLN A 80 -4.03 -28.23 -29.16
CA GLN A 80 -3.32 -29.33 -29.85
C GLN A 80 -4.07 -29.85 -31.08
N GLU A 81 -5.39 -29.69 -31.13
CA GLU A 81 -6.24 -30.15 -32.23
C GLU A 81 -6.11 -29.24 -33.47
N ASP A 82 -5.80 -27.96 -33.27
CA ASP A 82 -5.67 -26.94 -34.33
C ASP A 82 -4.21 -26.80 -34.83
N GLN A 83 -3.26 -27.51 -34.21
CA GLN A 83 -1.86 -27.47 -34.61
C GLN A 83 -1.61 -28.28 -35.88
N PHE A 84 -1.30 -27.59 -36.98
CA PHE A 84 -0.85 -28.21 -38.21
C PHE A 84 0.67 -28.46 -38.18
N THR A 85 1.06 -29.74 -38.13
CA THR A 85 2.47 -30.15 -38.15
C THR A 85 2.94 -30.48 -39.57
N HIS A 86 3.95 -29.77 -40.05
CA HIS A 86 4.54 -30.00 -41.38
C HIS A 86 5.65 -31.06 -41.29
N ASP A 87 5.52 -32.15 -42.06
CA ASP A 87 6.57 -33.16 -42.20
C ASP A 87 7.58 -32.72 -43.27
N MET A 88 8.70 -32.15 -42.82
CA MET A 88 9.77 -31.66 -43.69
C MET A 88 11.07 -32.44 -43.47
N SER A 89 11.64 -32.97 -44.55
CA SER A 89 12.96 -33.61 -44.53
C SER A 89 14.07 -32.59 -44.81
N LEU A 90 15.22 -32.77 -44.14
CA LEU A 90 16.41 -31.93 -44.33
C LEU A 90 17.05 -32.09 -45.72
N GLU A 91 16.74 -33.16 -46.44
CA GLU A 91 17.30 -33.46 -47.77
C GLU A 91 16.45 -32.91 -48.91
N THR A 92 15.23 -32.44 -48.62
CA THR A 92 14.31 -31.92 -49.63
C THR A 92 14.72 -30.50 -50.03
N GLU A 93 14.85 -30.24 -51.34
CA GLU A 93 15.02 -28.88 -51.86
C GLU A 93 13.71 -28.10 -51.66
N LEU A 94 13.71 -27.16 -50.73
CA LEU A 94 12.58 -26.26 -50.46
C LEU A 94 12.76 -24.97 -51.28
N ASP A 95 11.71 -24.54 -51.96
CA ASP A 95 11.67 -23.22 -52.59
C ASP A 95 11.48 -22.17 -51.48
N PRO A 96 12.42 -21.24 -51.27
CA PRO A 96 12.27 -20.20 -50.25
C PRO A 96 11.28 -19.09 -50.65
N GLU A 97 10.69 -19.15 -51.86
CA GLU A 97 9.66 -18.24 -52.36
C GLU A 97 9.96 -16.75 -52.14
N THR A 98 11.24 -16.38 -52.18
CA THR A 98 11.71 -15.02 -51.86
C THR A 98 11.08 -13.91 -52.71
N ASN A 99 10.47 -14.28 -53.84
CA ASN A 99 9.70 -13.39 -54.70
C ASN A 99 8.47 -12.78 -54.03
N LEU A 100 7.88 -13.44 -53.03
CA LEU A 100 6.70 -12.96 -52.29
C LEU A 100 7.01 -11.76 -51.37
N ASN A 101 8.27 -11.59 -50.98
CA ASN A 101 8.70 -10.46 -50.14
C ASN A 101 8.81 -9.13 -50.91
N VAL A 102 8.63 -9.13 -52.24
CA VAL A 102 8.75 -7.94 -53.09
C VAL A 102 7.38 -7.57 -53.61
N PHE A 103 6.95 -6.34 -53.37
CA PHE A 103 5.69 -5.81 -53.90
C PHE A 103 5.63 -5.95 -55.43
N ARG A 104 4.58 -6.61 -55.90
CA ARG A 104 4.23 -6.74 -57.31
C ARG A 104 2.78 -6.37 -57.49
N VAL A 105 2.46 -5.76 -58.62
CA VAL A 105 1.07 -5.44 -58.97
C VAL A 105 0.33 -6.74 -59.23
N ASN A 106 -0.71 -7.00 -58.43
CA ASN A 106 -1.58 -8.15 -58.61
C ASN A 106 -2.79 -7.75 -59.48
N PRO A 107 -3.02 -8.39 -60.65
CA PRO A 107 -4.20 -8.15 -61.47
C PRO A 107 -5.53 -8.49 -60.77
N ASN A 108 -5.51 -9.45 -59.84
CA ASN A 108 -6.69 -9.95 -59.12
C ASN A 108 -6.80 -9.39 -57.69
N PHE A 109 -6.14 -8.27 -57.41
CA PHE A 109 -6.09 -7.66 -56.07
C PHE A 109 -7.47 -7.57 -55.40
N ALA A 110 -8.50 -7.12 -56.12
CA ALA A 110 -9.84 -6.97 -55.55
C ALA A 110 -10.52 -8.29 -55.15
N GLU A 111 -10.22 -9.41 -55.83
CA GLU A 111 -10.79 -10.72 -55.51
C GLU A 111 -10.03 -11.36 -54.33
N ASP A 112 -8.70 -11.25 -54.34
CA ASP A 112 -7.83 -11.80 -53.27
C ASP A 112 -8.02 -11.05 -51.95
N GLU A 113 -8.22 -9.73 -51.99
CA GLU A 113 -8.52 -8.92 -50.79
C GLU A 113 -9.85 -9.36 -50.16
N LYS A 114 -10.88 -9.56 -50.99
CA LYS A 114 -12.19 -10.04 -50.52
C LYS A 114 -12.10 -11.46 -49.94
N ALA A 115 -11.32 -12.34 -50.56
CA ALA A 115 -11.08 -13.68 -50.04
C ALA A 115 -10.33 -13.64 -48.70
N TYR A 116 -9.38 -12.71 -48.54
CA TYR A 116 -8.66 -12.49 -47.29
C TYR A 116 -9.55 -11.91 -46.19
N GLU A 117 -10.41 -10.94 -46.50
CA GLU A 117 -11.41 -10.40 -45.57
C GLU A 117 -12.36 -11.50 -45.05
N ASN A 118 -12.87 -12.34 -45.95
CA ASN A 118 -13.71 -13.48 -45.56
C ASN A 118 -12.95 -14.47 -44.67
N LEU A 119 -11.68 -14.75 -44.97
CA LEU A 119 -10.84 -15.62 -44.13
C LEU A 119 -10.56 -15.00 -42.76
N LYS A 120 -10.31 -13.69 -42.71
CA LYS A 120 -10.10 -12.94 -41.47
C LYS A 120 -11.34 -13.04 -40.57
N LYS A 121 -12.53 -12.78 -41.13
CA LYS A 121 -13.82 -12.92 -40.42
C LYS A 121 -14.03 -14.32 -39.88
N SER A 122 -13.70 -15.35 -40.68
CA SER A 122 -13.81 -16.75 -40.25
C SER A 122 -12.87 -17.14 -39.11
N ILE A 123 -11.73 -16.46 -38.93
CA ILE A 123 -10.73 -16.81 -37.89
C ILE A 123 -10.94 -16.00 -36.61
N LEU A 124 -11.29 -14.72 -36.72
CA LEU A 124 -11.39 -13.79 -35.60
C LEU A 124 -12.83 -13.58 -35.09
N GLY A 125 -13.84 -13.99 -35.87
CA GLY A 125 -15.24 -13.62 -35.63
C GLY A 125 -15.58 -12.23 -36.17
N GLU A 126 -16.86 -11.86 -36.17
CA GLU A 126 -17.32 -10.54 -36.63
C GLU A 126 -17.15 -9.42 -35.58
N ASP A 127 -16.72 -9.74 -34.36
CA ASP A 127 -16.66 -8.81 -33.22
C ASP A 127 -15.50 -7.80 -33.25
N ASP A 128 -14.59 -7.89 -34.23
CA ASP A 128 -13.44 -6.99 -34.39
C ASP A 128 -13.74 -5.76 -35.29
N GLU A 129 -15.01 -5.51 -35.66
CA GLU A 129 -15.42 -4.32 -36.44
C GLU A 129 -15.79 -3.09 -35.60
N ASP A 130 -15.59 -3.11 -34.27
CA ASP A 130 -15.95 -2.01 -33.39
C ASP A 130 -14.76 -1.20 -32.83
N GLU A 131 -13.75 -0.85 -33.63
CA GLU A 131 -12.83 0.23 -33.23
C GLU A 131 -12.01 0.95 -34.34
N GLU A 132 -12.51 1.11 -35.57
CA GLU A 132 -11.98 2.16 -36.47
C GLU A 132 -13.09 3.02 -37.07
N GLY A 133 -13.21 4.24 -36.53
CA GLY A 133 -14.19 5.23 -36.94
C GLY A 133 -14.08 5.61 -38.42
N SER A 134 -15.18 5.43 -39.14
CA SER A 134 -15.44 6.15 -40.37
C SER A 134 -16.87 6.71 -40.35
N ASP A 135 -16.94 8.04 -40.30
CA ASP A 135 -18.13 8.81 -40.64
C ASP A 135 -18.40 8.62 -42.15
N ASP A 136 -19.43 7.87 -42.52
CA ASP A 136 -20.24 8.26 -43.68
C ASP A 136 -21.68 7.75 -43.59
N ALA A 137 -22.60 8.63 -43.93
CA ALA A 137 -24.02 8.39 -43.94
C ALA A 137 -24.46 7.84 -45.30
N SER A 138 -25.11 6.68 -45.33
CA SER A 138 -26.07 6.37 -46.39
C SER A 138 -27.15 5.41 -45.93
N ASP A 139 -28.36 5.91 -46.07
CA ASP A 139 -29.68 5.29 -45.99
C ASP A 139 -29.81 4.04 -46.88
N GLY A 140 -30.52 3.02 -46.40
CA GLY A 140 -30.75 1.75 -47.09
C GLY A 140 -31.53 0.76 -46.21
N GLU A 141 -32.85 0.96 -46.12
CA GLU A 141 -33.80 -0.04 -45.62
C GLU A 141 -33.74 -1.29 -46.51
N ASP A 142 -33.43 -2.45 -45.95
CA ASP A 142 -33.91 -3.76 -46.42
C ASP A 142 -33.97 -4.73 -45.23
N GLU A 143 -35.21 -5.13 -44.89
CA GLU A 143 -35.55 -6.23 -43.99
C GLU A 143 -35.40 -7.56 -44.75
N GLU A 144 -34.50 -8.44 -44.31
CA GLU A 144 -34.56 -9.88 -44.62
C GLU A 144 -34.29 -10.66 -43.31
N GLU A 145 -35.27 -11.50 -42.95
CA GLU A 145 -35.24 -12.47 -41.84
C GLU A 145 -34.26 -13.65 -42.10
N SER A 146 -33.87 -14.34 -41.02
CA SER A 146 -33.11 -15.63 -40.88
C SER A 146 -31.64 -15.48 -40.48
N ASP A 147 -31.08 -16.19 -39.49
CA ASP A 147 -31.52 -17.32 -38.67
C ASP A 147 -31.05 -17.11 -37.21
N ASP A 148 -31.82 -17.63 -36.25
CA ASP A 148 -31.40 -17.78 -34.84
C ASP A 148 -30.20 -18.75 -34.75
N GLU A 149 -28.98 -18.22 -34.63
CA GLU A 149 -27.89 -18.95 -33.98
C GLU A 149 -27.43 -18.12 -32.77
N GLU A 150 -27.80 -18.63 -31.59
CA GLU A 150 -27.44 -18.11 -30.28
C GLU A 150 -25.92 -18.20 -30.11
N ASP A 151 -25.19 -17.19 -30.60
CA ASP A 151 -23.82 -16.96 -30.15
C ASP A 151 -23.91 -16.41 -28.72
N GLU A 152 -23.56 -17.28 -27.76
CA GLU A 152 -23.26 -16.92 -26.38
C GLU A 152 -22.01 -16.03 -26.36
N GLU A 153 -22.09 -14.83 -26.93
CA GLU A 153 -21.26 -13.72 -26.50
C GLU A 153 -21.32 -13.71 -24.98
N GLN A 154 -20.17 -13.88 -24.32
CA GLN A 154 -20.09 -13.77 -22.88
C GLN A 154 -20.53 -12.36 -22.50
N MET A 155 -21.83 -12.17 -22.28
CA MET A 155 -22.41 -10.97 -21.72
C MET A 155 -21.67 -10.75 -20.41
N GLU A 156 -20.72 -9.83 -20.40
CA GLU A 156 -19.94 -9.50 -19.22
C GLU A 156 -20.89 -8.77 -18.27
N ILE A 157 -21.63 -9.53 -17.46
CA ILE A 157 -22.61 -9.00 -16.52
C ILE A 157 -21.85 -8.18 -15.49
N ARG A 158 -21.80 -6.86 -15.70
CA ARG A 158 -21.24 -5.90 -14.75
C ARG A 158 -22.16 -5.81 -13.54
N ASP A 159 -21.87 -6.66 -12.56
CA ASP A 159 -22.62 -6.69 -11.31
C ASP A 159 -22.39 -5.40 -10.50
N LYS A 160 -23.42 -4.54 -10.47
CA LYS A 160 -23.47 -3.33 -9.62
C LYS A 160 -24.02 -3.61 -8.20
N THR A 161 -24.40 -4.85 -7.88
CA THR A 161 -25.11 -5.17 -6.63
C THR A 161 -24.19 -5.49 -5.44
N GLU A 162 -22.86 -5.48 -5.62
CA GLU A 162 -21.83 -5.71 -4.57
C GLU A 162 -22.12 -6.94 -3.68
N THR A 163 -22.83 -7.94 -4.21
CA THR A 163 -23.34 -9.08 -3.44
C THR A 163 -22.22 -9.89 -2.78
N ASN A 164 -21.11 -10.06 -3.48
CA ASN A 164 -19.91 -10.74 -2.97
C ASN A 164 -19.33 -10.03 -1.74
N LEU A 165 -19.28 -8.70 -1.75
CA LEU A 165 -18.77 -7.90 -0.63
C LEU A 165 -19.70 -7.99 0.59
N ILE A 166 -21.01 -7.97 0.38
CA ILE A 166 -22.00 -8.16 1.46
C ILE A 166 -21.89 -9.56 2.06
N ASN A 167 -21.72 -10.60 1.23
CA ASN A 167 -21.53 -11.98 1.68
C ASN A 167 -20.24 -12.15 2.49
N LEU A 168 -19.16 -11.50 2.06
CA LEU A 168 -17.90 -11.47 2.80
C LEU A 168 -18.07 -10.81 4.16
N ARG A 169 -18.68 -9.61 4.21
CA ARG A 169 -18.98 -8.88 5.45
C ARG A 169 -19.80 -9.72 6.42
N ARG A 170 -20.84 -10.41 5.92
CA ARG A 170 -21.68 -11.31 6.71
C ARG A 170 -20.89 -12.48 7.28
N THR A 171 -20.00 -13.07 6.49
CA THR A 171 -19.15 -14.19 6.90
C THR A 171 -18.18 -13.76 8.00
N ILE A 172 -17.54 -12.59 7.86
CA ILE A 172 -16.64 -12.03 8.88
C ILE A 172 -17.40 -11.75 10.17
N TYR A 173 -18.56 -11.08 10.09
CA TYR A 173 -19.42 -10.80 11.24
C TYR A 173 -19.83 -12.07 12.00
N LEU A 174 -20.34 -13.08 11.29
CA LEU A 174 -20.74 -14.36 11.90
C LEU A 174 -19.55 -15.09 12.52
N THR A 175 -18.37 -15.01 11.91
CA THR A 175 -17.15 -15.62 12.46
C THR A 175 -16.72 -14.96 13.76
N ILE A 176 -16.78 -13.62 13.84
CA ILE A 176 -16.45 -12.85 15.05
C ILE A 176 -17.46 -13.13 16.16
N MET A 177 -18.76 -13.18 15.84
CA MET A 177 -19.83 -13.37 16.83
C MET A 177 -20.00 -14.81 17.32
N SER A 178 -19.64 -15.80 16.49
CA SER A 178 -19.70 -17.22 16.86
C SER A 178 -18.49 -17.70 17.67
N SER A 179 -17.43 -16.89 17.73
CA SER A 179 -16.20 -17.24 18.45
C SER A 179 -16.24 -16.68 19.87
N VAL A 180 -15.76 -17.47 20.83
CA VAL A 180 -15.76 -17.07 22.25
C VAL A 180 -14.47 -16.33 22.59
N ASP A 181 -13.33 -16.83 22.10
CA ASP A 181 -12.00 -16.28 22.36
C ASP A 181 -11.42 -15.58 21.11
N PHE A 182 -10.64 -14.53 21.34
CA PHE A 182 -10.04 -13.74 20.27
C PHE A 182 -9.01 -14.54 19.45
N GLU A 183 -8.29 -15.49 20.05
CA GLU A 183 -7.37 -16.38 19.32
C GLU A 183 -8.13 -17.31 18.37
N GLU A 184 -9.28 -17.83 18.81
CA GLU A 184 -10.13 -18.68 17.97
C GLU A 184 -10.68 -17.88 16.78
N ALA A 185 -11.20 -16.69 17.05
CA ALA A 185 -11.71 -15.78 16.03
C ALA A 185 -10.62 -15.40 15.02
N GLY A 186 -9.43 -15.02 15.51
CA GLY A 186 -8.29 -14.68 14.66
C GLY A 186 -7.88 -15.84 13.76
N HIS A 187 -7.79 -17.06 14.32
CA HIS A 187 -7.44 -18.25 13.53
C HIS A 187 -8.50 -18.61 12.49
N LYS A 188 -9.80 -18.48 12.80
CA LYS A 188 -10.89 -18.70 11.82
C LYS A 188 -10.88 -17.65 10.72
N LEU A 189 -10.69 -16.38 11.07
CA LEU A 189 -10.65 -15.28 10.10
C LEU A 189 -9.46 -15.41 9.14
N LEU A 190 -8.29 -15.86 9.62
CA LEU A 190 -7.12 -16.12 8.77
C LEU A 190 -7.29 -17.32 7.83
N LYS A 191 -8.23 -18.22 8.11
CA LYS A 191 -8.56 -19.35 7.20
C LYS A 191 -9.49 -18.93 6.06
N ILE A 192 -10.15 -17.79 6.18
CA ILE A 192 -10.93 -17.22 5.08
C ILE A 192 -9.92 -16.77 4.03
N LYS A 193 -10.00 -17.32 2.82
CA LYS A 193 -9.15 -16.89 1.71
C LYS A 193 -9.62 -15.50 1.27
N LEU A 194 -8.94 -14.47 1.74
CA LEU A 194 -9.18 -13.09 1.33
C LEU A 194 -8.42 -12.81 0.04
N GLU A 195 -9.09 -12.19 -0.92
CA GLU A 195 -8.41 -11.68 -2.12
C GLU A 195 -7.62 -10.40 -1.80
N PRO A 196 -6.55 -10.09 -2.55
CA PRO A 196 -5.81 -8.85 -2.38
C PRO A 196 -6.75 -7.63 -2.46
N GLY A 197 -6.79 -6.82 -1.39
CA GLY A 197 -7.69 -5.67 -1.26
C GLY A 197 -8.88 -5.88 -0.31
N GLN A 198 -9.34 -7.12 -0.11
CA GLN A 198 -10.43 -7.44 0.83
C GLN A 198 -9.99 -7.38 2.32
N GLU A 199 -8.67 -7.33 2.57
CA GLU A 199 -8.12 -7.19 3.93
C GLU A 199 -8.56 -5.89 4.62
N MET A 200 -8.83 -4.82 3.86
CA MET A 200 -9.34 -3.57 4.40
C MET A 200 -10.78 -3.74 4.93
N GLU A 201 -11.61 -4.49 4.21
CA GLU A 201 -12.99 -4.79 4.63
C GLU A 201 -13.03 -5.59 5.93
N LEU A 202 -12.06 -6.48 6.17
CA LEU A 202 -11.94 -7.20 7.43
C LEU A 202 -11.70 -6.23 8.60
N ASN A 203 -10.80 -5.27 8.45
CA ASN A 203 -10.51 -4.27 9.48
C ASN A 203 -11.71 -3.34 9.72
N ILE A 204 -12.40 -2.94 8.65
CA ILE A 204 -13.62 -2.12 8.75
C ILE A 204 -14.70 -2.89 9.51
N MET A 205 -14.97 -4.15 9.14
CA MET A 205 -15.97 -4.97 9.82
C MET A 205 -15.65 -5.20 11.29
N LEU A 206 -14.38 -5.48 11.63
CA LEU A 206 -13.96 -5.63 13.02
C LEU A 206 -14.25 -4.35 13.82
N LEU A 207 -13.93 -3.19 13.25
CA LEU A 207 -14.16 -1.89 13.88
C LEU A 207 -15.64 -1.54 14.00
N GLU A 208 -16.44 -1.83 12.98
CA GLU A 208 -17.88 -1.62 12.99
C GLU A 208 -18.57 -2.50 14.03
N CYS A 209 -18.22 -3.78 14.13
CA CYS A 209 -18.70 -4.69 15.17
C CYS A 209 -18.39 -4.11 16.56
N CYS A 210 -17.13 -3.69 16.78
CA CYS A 210 -16.72 -3.07 18.03
C CYS A 210 -17.52 -1.78 18.33
N SER A 211 -17.83 -0.98 17.32
CA SER A 211 -18.55 0.29 17.49
C SER A 211 -20.02 0.09 17.90
N GLN A 212 -20.66 -0.99 17.43
CA GLN A 212 -22.09 -1.26 17.63
C GLN A 212 -22.39 -1.91 18.99
N GLU A 213 -21.37 -2.43 19.68
CA GLU A 213 -21.55 -3.01 21.01
C GLU A 213 -22.07 -2.01 22.04
N ARG A 214 -22.86 -2.49 23.01
CA ARG A 214 -23.36 -1.62 24.09
C ARG A 214 -22.24 -1.10 24.99
N THR A 215 -21.21 -1.91 25.18
CA THR A 215 -20.03 -1.60 26.01
C THR A 215 -18.80 -2.16 25.35
N TYR A 216 -17.69 -1.41 25.39
CA TYR A 216 -16.42 -1.87 24.85
C TYR A 216 -15.97 -3.20 25.48
N LEU A 217 -15.73 -4.19 24.63
CA LEU A 217 -15.17 -5.48 25.01
C LEU A 217 -13.70 -5.52 24.62
N ARG A 218 -12.83 -5.88 25.58
CA ARG A 218 -11.39 -6.03 25.35
C ARG A 218 -11.05 -7.06 24.26
N TYR A 219 -11.96 -8.01 24.01
CA TYR A 219 -11.90 -8.97 22.93
C TYR A 219 -11.54 -8.34 21.57
N TYR A 220 -12.20 -7.24 21.19
CA TYR A 220 -11.94 -6.58 19.90
C TYR A 220 -10.54 -5.97 19.84
N GLY A 221 -10.10 -5.31 20.91
CA GLY A 221 -8.75 -4.75 20.99
C GLY A 221 -7.66 -5.80 20.86
N LEU A 222 -7.81 -6.94 21.56
CA LEU A 222 -6.87 -8.06 21.47
C LEU A 222 -6.84 -8.71 20.08
N LEU A 223 -8.02 -8.84 19.45
CA LEU A 223 -8.13 -9.34 18.09
C LEU A 223 -7.43 -8.40 17.09
N GLY A 224 -7.68 -7.09 17.19
CA GLY A 224 -7.01 -6.08 16.36
C GLY A 224 -5.49 -6.05 16.57
N GLN A 225 -5.03 -6.16 17.82
CA GLN A 225 -3.61 -6.26 18.17
C GLN A 225 -2.97 -7.48 17.47
N ARG A 226 -3.63 -8.64 17.54
CA ARG A 226 -3.17 -9.88 16.92
C ARG A 226 -3.00 -9.72 15.42
N PHE A 227 -3.97 -9.12 14.72
CA PHE A 227 -3.88 -8.87 13.28
C PHE A 227 -2.73 -7.93 12.92
N CYS A 228 -2.56 -6.84 13.66
CA CYS A 228 -1.45 -5.89 13.44
C CYS A 228 -0.07 -6.55 13.62
N MET A 229 0.05 -7.50 14.56
CA MET A 229 1.31 -8.22 14.83
C MET A 229 1.61 -9.34 13.83
N ILE A 230 0.60 -9.84 13.10
CA ILE A 230 0.77 -10.92 12.12
C ILE A 230 1.22 -10.39 10.77
N ASN A 231 0.53 -9.38 10.24
CA ASN A 231 0.84 -8.81 8.94
C ASN A 231 0.79 -7.28 8.99
N LYS A 232 1.84 -6.64 8.46
CA LYS A 232 1.96 -5.18 8.39
C LYS A 232 0.84 -4.55 7.56
N VAL A 233 0.28 -5.26 6.58
CA VAL A 233 -0.84 -4.75 5.78
C VAL A 233 -2.07 -4.45 6.65
N PHE A 234 -2.36 -5.27 7.67
CA PHE A 234 -3.44 -4.99 8.61
C PHE A 234 -3.16 -3.75 9.45
N GLN A 235 -1.90 -3.52 9.85
CA GLN A 235 -1.50 -2.32 10.59
C GLN A 235 -1.73 -1.05 9.75
N GLU A 236 -1.29 -1.05 8.50
CA GLU A 236 -1.49 0.07 7.55
C GLU A 236 -2.99 0.31 7.27
N ASN A 237 -3.77 -0.76 7.15
CA ASN A 237 -5.22 -0.65 6.98
C ASN A 237 -5.92 -0.10 8.23
N PHE A 238 -5.49 -0.47 9.45
CA PHE A 238 -6.02 0.12 10.68
C PHE A 238 -5.65 1.60 10.84
N GLU A 239 -4.47 2.02 10.38
CA GLU A 239 -4.11 3.44 10.29
C GLU A 239 -5.08 4.19 9.36
N LYS A 240 -5.34 3.67 8.15
CA LYS A 240 -6.33 4.27 7.23
C LYS A 240 -7.72 4.33 7.87
N CYS A 241 -8.13 3.25 8.56
CA CYS A 241 -9.39 3.23 9.30
C CYS A 241 -9.44 4.31 10.39
N PHE A 242 -8.35 4.55 11.12
CA PHE A 242 -8.29 5.61 12.12
C PHE A 242 -8.55 6.99 11.52
N VAL A 243 -7.89 7.31 10.41
CA VAL A 243 -8.06 8.60 9.71
C VAL A 243 -9.49 8.76 9.20
N GLN A 244 -10.03 7.73 8.55
CA GLN A 244 -11.40 7.74 8.04
C GLN A 244 -12.42 7.91 9.17
N GLN A 245 -12.30 7.15 10.26
CA GLN A 245 -13.18 7.29 11.42
C GLN A 245 -13.06 8.68 12.03
N TYR A 246 -11.85 9.21 12.21
CA TYR A 246 -11.65 10.54 12.78
C TYR A 246 -12.32 11.64 11.94
N SER A 247 -12.25 11.55 10.61
CA SER A 247 -12.92 12.49 9.70
C SER A 247 -14.46 12.47 9.83
N MET A 248 -15.04 11.29 10.10
CA MET A 248 -16.49 11.08 10.21
C MET A 248 -17.02 11.07 11.65
N ILE A 249 -16.19 11.42 12.66
CA ILE A 249 -16.54 11.41 14.09
C ILE A 249 -17.82 12.21 14.39
N HIS A 250 -18.08 13.29 13.67
CA HIS A 250 -19.26 14.13 13.87
C HIS A 250 -20.59 13.41 13.57
N ARG A 251 -20.56 12.32 12.80
CA ARG A 251 -21.73 11.49 12.48
C ARG A 251 -21.95 10.35 13.47
N LEU A 252 -20.95 10.05 14.31
CA LEU A 252 -21.00 8.94 15.25
C LEU A 252 -21.70 9.35 16.54
N GLU A 253 -22.56 8.47 17.03
CA GLU A 253 -23.21 8.61 18.34
C GLU A 253 -22.21 8.42 19.50
N THR A 254 -22.57 8.92 20.68
CA THR A 254 -21.67 8.91 21.86
C THR A 254 -21.19 7.53 22.28
N ASN A 255 -22.00 6.48 22.10
CA ASN A 255 -21.63 5.11 22.45
C ASN A 255 -20.60 4.56 21.46
N LYS A 256 -20.83 4.78 20.15
CA LYS A 256 -19.90 4.38 19.08
C LYS A 256 -18.55 5.07 19.26
N LEU A 257 -18.55 6.38 19.54
CA LEU A 257 -17.34 7.15 19.83
C LEU A 257 -16.55 6.56 21.00
N ARG A 258 -17.24 6.17 22.08
CA ARG A 258 -16.58 5.57 23.26
C ARG A 258 -15.88 4.27 22.92
N ASN A 259 -16.56 3.36 22.21
CA ASN A 259 -15.99 2.05 21.89
C ASN A 259 -14.84 2.18 20.90
N VAL A 260 -14.99 2.99 19.85
CA VAL A 260 -13.94 3.22 18.85
C VAL A 260 -12.71 3.88 19.50
N ALA A 261 -12.90 4.86 20.40
CA ALA A 261 -11.79 5.48 21.13
C ALA A 261 -11.05 4.46 22.01
N LYS A 262 -11.78 3.61 22.75
CA LYS A 262 -11.17 2.56 23.59
C LYS A 262 -10.43 1.51 22.76
N PHE A 263 -10.96 1.16 21.60
CA PHE A 263 -10.31 0.25 20.65
C PHE A 263 -8.95 0.77 20.19
N PHE A 264 -8.90 2.01 19.68
CA PHE A 264 -7.64 2.61 19.23
C PHE A 264 -6.68 2.91 20.37
N ALA A 265 -7.18 3.27 21.57
CA ALA A 265 -6.34 3.40 22.76
C ALA A 265 -5.66 2.07 23.14
N HIS A 266 -6.36 0.94 22.97
CA HIS A 266 -5.76 -0.37 23.22
C HIS A 266 -4.65 -0.70 22.20
N LEU A 267 -4.88 -0.43 20.91
CA LEU A 267 -3.87 -0.66 19.87
C LEU A 267 -2.62 0.21 20.05
N LEU A 268 -2.80 1.50 20.37
CA LEU A 268 -1.70 2.41 20.65
C LEU A 268 -0.96 2.04 21.96
N GLY A 269 -1.70 1.65 23.01
CA GLY A 269 -1.12 1.26 24.29
C GLY A 269 -0.36 -0.06 24.27
N THR A 270 -0.60 -0.92 23.28
CA THR A 270 0.11 -2.20 23.08
C THR A 270 1.19 -2.12 22.00
N ASP A 271 1.51 -0.91 21.51
CA ASP A 271 2.43 -0.67 20.39
C ASP A 271 2.08 -1.46 19.11
N ALA A 272 0.81 -1.85 18.95
CA ALA A 272 0.30 -2.54 17.76
C ALA A 272 0.10 -1.58 16.58
N LEU A 273 -0.20 -0.31 16.90
CA LEU A 273 -0.42 0.74 15.92
C LEU A 273 0.56 1.89 16.21
N PRO A 274 1.22 2.43 15.18
CA PRO A 274 2.25 3.44 15.40
C PRO A 274 1.66 4.80 15.80
N TRP A 275 2.36 5.52 16.67
CA TRP A 275 1.84 6.73 17.31
C TRP A 275 1.71 7.94 16.37
N HIS A 276 2.28 7.88 15.15
CA HIS A 276 2.16 8.94 14.16
C HIS A 276 0.72 9.19 13.71
N VAL A 277 -0.20 8.25 13.92
CA VAL A 277 -1.62 8.48 13.62
C VAL A 277 -2.24 9.60 14.47
N LEU A 278 -1.63 9.94 15.60
CA LEU A 278 -2.07 11.08 16.41
C LEU A 278 -1.83 12.43 15.72
N ALA A 279 -0.97 12.49 14.69
CA ALA A 279 -0.72 13.71 13.91
C ALA A 279 -1.98 14.25 13.23
N TYR A 280 -2.91 13.36 12.84
CA TYR A 280 -4.19 13.74 12.25
C TYR A 280 -5.15 14.42 13.24
N ILE A 281 -4.87 14.35 14.54
CA ILE A 281 -5.66 15.02 15.58
C ILE A 281 -5.15 16.45 15.77
N ARG A 282 -5.87 17.43 15.25
CA ARG A 282 -5.59 18.85 15.49
C ARG A 282 -6.41 19.38 16.65
N LEU A 283 -5.75 19.85 17.72
CA LEU A 283 -6.41 20.34 18.93
C LEU A 283 -6.46 21.89 18.96
N THR A 284 -7.29 22.48 18.10
CA THR A 284 -7.53 23.94 18.03
C THR A 284 -9.00 24.27 18.33
N GLU A 285 -9.30 25.52 18.68
CA GLU A 285 -10.68 25.95 18.94
C GLU A 285 -11.54 25.89 17.65
N GLU A 286 -10.93 26.20 16.51
CA GLU A 286 -11.59 26.31 15.19
C GLU A 286 -11.80 24.95 14.50
N ASP A 287 -10.86 24.02 14.62
CA ASP A 287 -10.93 22.73 13.90
C ASP A 287 -11.52 21.58 14.74
N THR A 288 -11.84 21.80 16.02
CA THR A 288 -12.37 20.74 16.89
C THR A 288 -13.86 20.86 17.16
N THR A 289 -14.60 19.82 16.78
CA THR A 289 -16.02 19.66 17.14
C THR A 289 -16.19 19.13 18.57
N SER A 290 -17.40 19.24 19.14
CA SER A 290 -17.73 18.63 20.43
C SER A 290 -17.50 17.11 20.44
N SER A 291 -17.85 16.41 19.36
CA SER A 291 -17.63 14.97 19.19
C SER A 291 -16.14 14.62 19.16
N SER A 292 -15.33 15.39 18.44
CA SER A 292 -13.86 15.22 18.41
C SER A 292 -13.26 15.38 19.81
N ARG A 293 -13.71 16.37 20.58
CA ARG A 293 -13.26 16.59 21.97
C ARG A 293 -13.62 15.41 22.89
N ILE A 294 -14.82 14.85 22.75
CA ILE A 294 -15.23 13.67 23.52
C ILE A 294 -14.39 12.44 23.14
N PHE A 295 -14.12 12.25 21.84
CA PHE A 295 -13.28 11.17 21.35
C PHE A 295 -11.86 11.25 21.93
N ILE A 296 -11.19 12.39 21.78
CA ILE A 296 -9.83 12.63 22.29
C ILE A 296 -9.79 12.46 23.81
N LYS A 297 -10.82 12.96 24.52
CA LYS A 297 -10.94 12.75 25.97
C LYS A 297 -10.92 11.27 26.33
N ILE A 298 -11.75 10.46 25.69
CA ILE A 298 -11.85 9.02 26.00
C ILE A 298 -10.56 8.29 25.61
N LEU A 299 -10.00 8.61 24.44
CA LEU A 299 -8.76 8.02 23.93
C LEU A 299 -7.60 8.18 24.93
N PHE A 300 -7.34 9.42 25.38
CA PHE A 300 -6.24 9.70 26.30
C PHE A 300 -6.51 9.22 27.74
N GLN A 301 -7.77 9.20 28.19
CA GLN A 301 -8.12 8.60 29.48
C GLN A 301 -7.81 7.10 29.47
N GLU A 302 -8.23 6.38 28.44
CA GLU A 302 -7.97 4.94 28.33
C GLU A 302 -6.47 4.64 28.16
N LEU A 303 -5.73 5.44 27.37
CA LEU A 303 -4.28 5.33 27.26
C LEU A 303 -3.57 5.52 28.60
N SER A 304 -4.00 6.51 29.38
CA SER A 304 -3.47 6.74 30.72
C SER A 304 -3.82 5.61 31.70
N GLU A 305 -4.96 4.94 31.53
CA GLU A 305 -5.33 3.77 32.33
C GLU A 305 -4.47 2.54 31.98
N HIS A 306 -4.16 2.33 30.69
CA HIS A 306 -3.33 1.21 30.23
C HIS A 306 -1.83 1.38 30.54
N LEU A 307 -1.24 2.53 30.21
CA LEU A 307 0.21 2.78 30.33
C LEU A 307 0.60 3.41 31.67
N GLY A 308 -0.33 4.12 32.30
CA GLY A 308 -0.03 5.04 33.40
C GLY A 308 0.48 6.40 32.91
N ILE A 309 0.24 7.44 33.72
CA ILE A 309 0.53 8.84 33.35
C ILE A 309 2.01 9.12 33.12
N ARG A 310 2.92 8.41 33.80
CA ARG A 310 4.38 8.63 33.69
C ARG A 310 4.91 8.13 32.35
N LEU A 311 4.61 6.88 32.03
CA LEU A 311 5.07 6.23 30.80
C LEU A 311 4.43 6.86 29.57
N LEU A 312 3.16 7.29 29.68
CA LEU A 312 2.52 8.11 28.66
C LEU A 312 3.26 9.45 28.44
N ASN A 313 3.68 10.13 29.51
CA ASN A 313 4.41 11.39 29.39
C ASN A 313 5.81 11.20 28.78
N GLU A 314 6.50 10.10 29.09
CA GLU A 314 7.79 9.76 28.47
C GLU A 314 7.60 9.59 26.95
N ARG A 315 6.64 8.75 26.53
CA ARG A 315 6.36 8.49 25.10
C ARG A 315 5.93 9.74 24.34
N LEU A 316 5.12 10.60 24.94
CA LEU A 316 4.66 11.85 24.31
C LEU A 316 5.77 12.90 24.19
N ASN A 317 6.86 12.79 24.95
CA ASN A 317 8.02 13.68 24.87
C ASN A 317 9.21 13.05 24.10
N ASP A 318 9.01 11.90 23.44
CA ASP A 318 10.06 11.26 22.64
C ASP A 318 10.50 12.20 21.49
N PRO A 319 11.81 12.55 21.39
CA PRO A 319 12.30 13.53 20.41
C PRO A 319 12.01 13.17 18.95
N ASN A 320 11.97 11.88 18.64
CA ASN A 320 11.78 11.38 17.27
C ASN A 320 10.32 11.51 16.79
N MET A 321 9.35 11.62 17.70
CA MET A 321 7.92 11.67 17.38
C MET A 321 7.29 13.04 17.64
N GLN A 322 8.12 14.04 17.97
CA GLN A 322 7.66 15.34 18.40
C GLN A 322 6.89 16.10 17.30
N GLU A 323 7.26 15.90 16.02
CA GLU A 323 6.56 16.45 14.85
C GLU A 323 5.13 15.89 14.75
N SER A 324 4.95 14.58 14.99
CA SER A 324 3.64 13.94 14.99
C SER A 324 2.72 14.39 16.12
N PHE A 325 3.26 14.98 17.19
CA PHE A 325 2.48 15.46 18.33
C PHE A 325 2.26 16.98 18.33
N GLU A 326 2.84 17.70 17.37
CA GLU A 326 2.71 19.16 17.26
C GLU A 326 1.25 19.61 17.09
N SER A 327 0.45 18.83 16.36
CA SER A 327 -0.98 19.10 16.15
C SER A 327 -1.84 18.93 17.41
N VAL A 328 -1.43 18.03 18.33
CA VAL A 328 -2.10 17.79 19.62
C VAL A 328 -1.60 18.76 20.70
N PHE A 329 -0.31 19.10 20.65
CA PHE A 329 0.39 20.01 21.56
C PHE A 329 0.91 21.26 20.83
N PRO A 330 0.02 22.12 20.32
CA PRO A 330 0.38 23.24 19.47
C PRO A 330 1.26 24.27 20.21
N ARG A 331 2.37 24.64 19.58
CA ARG A 331 3.31 25.68 20.06
C ARG A 331 3.23 26.99 19.26
N ASP A 332 2.41 27.04 18.21
CA ASP A 332 2.35 28.17 17.27
C ASP A 332 1.79 29.45 17.91
N HIS A 333 0.56 29.35 18.45
CA HIS A 333 -0.17 30.51 18.96
C HIS A 333 -0.56 30.33 20.44
N PRO A 334 -0.37 31.34 21.30
CA PRO A 334 -0.65 31.25 22.75
C PRO A 334 -2.07 30.78 23.07
N LYS A 335 -3.06 31.14 22.23
CA LYS A 335 -4.44 30.70 22.42
C LYS A 335 -4.59 29.19 22.27
N ASN A 336 -3.96 28.59 21.25
CA ASN A 336 -4.03 27.15 20.98
C ASN A 336 -3.29 26.37 22.08
N THR A 337 -2.12 26.86 22.51
CA THR A 337 -1.38 26.28 23.63
C THR A 337 -2.20 26.30 24.93
N ARG A 338 -2.87 27.44 25.24
CA ARG A 338 -3.77 27.53 26.41
C ARG A 338 -4.97 26.60 26.28
N PHE A 339 -5.54 26.48 25.08
CA PHE A 339 -6.66 25.59 24.80
C PHE A 339 -6.28 24.14 25.07
N SER A 340 -5.14 23.67 24.55
CA SER A 340 -4.62 22.31 24.78
C SER A 340 -4.36 22.05 26.28
N ILE A 341 -3.72 23.00 27.00
CA ILE A 341 -3.50 22.89 28.45
C ILE A 341 -4.84 22.78 29.21
N ASN A 342 -5.79 23.67 28.92
CA ASN A 342 -7.11 23.68 29.57
C ASN A 342 -7.88 22.40 29.26
N PHE A 343 -7.80 21.89 28.04
CA PHE A 343 -8.45 20.66 27.63
C PHE A 343 -7.93 19.45 28.41
N PHE A 344 -6.62 19.20 28.42
CA PHE A 344 -6.05 18.06 29.15
C PHE A 344 -6.19 18.17 30.67
N THR A 345 -6.15 19.38 31.23
CA THR A 345 -6.48 19.58 32.66
C THR A 345 -7.94 19.27 32.98
N SER A 346 -8.88 19.62 32.09
CA SER A 346 -10.31 19.30 32.27
C SER A 346 -10.60 17.80 32.20
N ILE A 347 -9.74 17.04 31.51
CA ILE A 347 -9.82 15.58 31.38
C ILE A 347 -9.21 14.85 32.59
N GLY A 348 -8.42 15.55 33.41
CA GLY A 348 -7.68 14.97 34.54
C GLY A 348 -6.25 14.54 34.20
N LEU A 349 -5.77 14.83 32.99
CA LEU A 349 -4.43 14.48 32.50
C LEU A 349 -3.53 15.71 32.47
N GLY A 350 -3.50 16.48 33.55
CA GLY A 350 -2.69 17.71 33.63
C GLY A 350 -1.18 17.46 33.53
N GLY A 351 -0.72 16.26 33.92
CA GLY A 351 0.70 15.90 33.97
C GLY A 351 1.41 15.88 32.61
N ILE A 352 0.70 15.53 31.53
CA ILE A 352 1.27 15.50 30.18
C ILE A 352 1.47 16.89 29.57
N THR A 353 0.97 17.95 30.21
CA THR A 353 1.07 19.33 29.71
C THR A 353 2.20 20.14 30.36
N GLU A 354 3.07 19.52 31.15
CA GLU A 354 4.14 20.22 31.88
C GLU A 354 5.09 20.96 30.94
N SER A 355 5.54 20.31 29.86
CA SER A 355 6.41 20.91 28.84
C SER A 355 5.75 22.12 28.14
N LEU A 356 4.45 22.06 27.86
CA LEU A 356 3.69 23.18 27.28
C LEU A 356 3.51 24.35 28.27
N ARG A 357 3.36 24.05 29.57
CA ARG A 357 3.28 25.10 30.60
C ARG A 357 4.60 25.83 30.76
N GLU A 358 5.72 25.11 30.70
CA GLU A 358 7.06 25.70 30.70
C GLU A 358 7.30 26.54 29.45
N TYR A 359 6.90 26.04 28.28
CA TYR A 359 6.94 26.80 27.03
C TYR A 359 6.13 28.10 27.13
N LEU A 360 4.90 28.05 27.65
CA LEU A 360 4.06 29.23 27.84
C LEU A 360 4.64 30.24 28.85
N LYS A 361 5.30 29.76 29.92
CA LYS A 361 6.00 30.62 30.90
C LYS A 361 7.23 31.30 30.29
N ASN A 362 7.96 30.61 29.41
CA ASN A 362 9.16 31.13 28.76
C ASN A 362 8.85 31.96 27.50
N MET A 363 7.64 31.84 26.95
CA MET A 363 7.22 32.52 25.72
C MET A 363 7.33 34.06 25.78
N PRO A 364 6.94 34.75 26.88
CA PRO A 364 7.18 36.20 27.01
C PRO A 364 8.67 36.58 26.98
N ARG A 365 9.56 35.71 27.48
CA ARG A 365 11.02 35.92 27.41
C ARG A 365 11.56 35.70 26.00
N MET A 366 11.04 34.72 25.27
CA MET A 366 11.46 34.45 23.89
C MET A 366 10.96 35.52 22.90
N ILE A 367 9.73 36.03 23.07
CA ILE A 367 9.21 37.17 22.27
C ILE A 367 10.05 38.44 22.52
N MET A 368 10.44 38.70 23.77
CA MET A 368 11.33 39.82 24.12
C MET A 368 12.76 39.63 23.58
N GLN A 369 13.20 38.39 23.34
CA GLN A 369 14.48 38.05 22.72
C GLN A 369 14.43 38.15 21.18
N GLN A 370 13.29 37.81 20.56
CA GLN A 370 13.06 37.97 19.12
C GLN A 370 12.80 39.43 18.71
N GLN A 371 12.30 40.28 19.61
CA GLN A 371 12.12 41.72 19.36
C GLN A 371 13.37 42.58 19.63
N LYS A 372 14.51 41.99 19.99
CA LYS A 372 15.76 42.74 20.08
C LYS A 372 16.34 42.89 18.66
N PRO A 373 16.47 44.11 18.09
CA PRO A 373 17.05 44.27 16.77
C PRO A 373 18.51 43.77 16.78
N PRO A 374 19.03 43.24 15.66
CA PRO A 374 20.43 42.88 15.57
C PRO A 374 21.26 44.15 15.80
N SER A 375 22.11 44.13 16.82
CA SER A 375 23.11 45.16 17.02
C SER A 375 24.04 45.22 15.80
N PRO A 376 24.21 46.36 15.13
CA PRO A 376 25.28 46.49 14.14
C PRO A 376 26.61 46.58 14.89
N SER A 377 27.51 45.68 14.56
CA SER A 377 28.91 45.70 14.93
C SER A 377 29.62 46.94 14.33
N GLU A 378 30.31 47.67 15.20
CA GLU A 378 31.60 48.36 14.99
C GLU A 378 31.71 49.34 13.79
N SER A 379 31.74 50.64 14.08
CA SER A 379 32.63 51.58 13.36
C SER A 379 33.07 52.70 14.30
N GLU A 380 34.38 52.85 14.37
CA GLU A 380 35.10 53.84 15.15
C GLU A 380 34.79 55.27 14.69
N SER A 381 34.67 56.18 15.66
CA SER A 381 34.76 57.63 15.43
C SER A 381 35.10 58.31 16.75
N SER A 382 36.41 58.45 16.98
CA SER A 382 36.99 59.38 17.94
C SER A 382 36.59 60.82 17.62
N GLY A 383 35.96 61.48 18.59
CA GLY A 383 35.60 62.89 18.52
C GLY A 383 35.55 63.47 19.92
N GLU A 384 36.64 64.13 20.30
CA GLU A 384 36.88 64.74 21.60
C GLU A 384 36.01 65.98 21.81
N SER A 385 35.38 66.12 22.98
CA SER A 385 35.22 67.44 23.63
C SER A 385 34.94 67.24 25.12
N SER A 386 35.91 67.62 25.94
CA SER A 386 35.79 67.84 27.37
C SER A 386 34.96 69.08 27.64
N ASP A 387 34.00 69.01 28.57
CA ASP A 387 33.87 70.07 29.57
C ASP A 387 33.19 69.58 30.85
N SER A 388 33.82 69.96 31.95
CA SER A 388 33.54 69.60 33.33
C SER A 388 32.48 70.50 33.97
N GLY A 389 31.61 69.92 34.80
CA GLY A 389 30.68 70.67 35.64
C GLY A 389 30.12 69.83 36.78
N SER A 390 30.85 69.80 37.89
CA SER A 390 30.45 69.20 39.17
C SER A 390 29.32 69.99 39.84
N SER A 391 28.33 69.29 40.40
CA SER A 391 27.83 69.60 41.75
C SER A 391 26.99 68.46 42.31
N SER A 392 27.60 67.71 43.22
CA SER A 392 26.94 66.96 44.30
C SER A 392 26.25 67.92 45.26
N GLN A 393 25.01 67.65 45.70
CA GLN A 393 24.57 67.83 47.10
C GLN A 393 23.42 66.89 47.42
N SER A 394 23.36 66.56 48.70
CA SER A 394 22.76 65.40 49.31
C SER A 394 21.68 65.84 50.31
N GLU A 395 20.80 64.88 50.64
CA GLU A 395 20.03 64.74 51.90
C GLU A 395 18.76 65.59 52.09
N SER A 396 17.62 64.93 52.30
CA SER A 396 17.10 64.74 53.67
C SER A 396 15.98 63.69 53.73
N SER A 397 15.98 62.97 54.82
CA SER A 397 15.03 61.96 55.29
C SER A 397 13.76 62.56 55.93
N SER A 398 12.80 61.67 56.16
CA SER A 398 11.74 61.70 57.18
C SER A 398 10.44 62.42 56.83
N ASP A 399 9.30 61.70 56.81
CA ASP A 399 8.50 61.59 58.04
C ASP A 399 7.43 60.47 57.95
N GLU A 400 7.24 59.81 59.08
CA GLU A 400 6.17 58.85 59.34
C GLU A 400 4.84 59.58 59.58
N SER A 401 3.72 58.88 59.34
CA SER A 401 2.54 58.97 60.22
C SER A 401 1.56 57.83 59.97
N GLU A 402 1.67 56.76 60.77
CA GLU A 402 0.53 55.93 61.13
C GLU A 402 -0.49 56.75 61.96
N LYS A 403 -1.80 56.60 61.69
CA LYS A 403 -2.80 56.26 62.74
C LYS A 403 -4.24 56.08 62.22
N LYS A 404 -4.76 54.90 62.61
CA LYS A 404 -6.09 54.63 63.22
C LYS A 404 -7.36 54.71 62.36
N ARG A 405 -7.89 53.50 62.12
CA ARG A 405 -9.17 52.97 62.63
C ARG A 405 -10.39 53.92 62.60
N ARG A 406 -11.42 53.51 61.86
CA ARG A 406 -12.75 53.22 62.45
C ARG A 406 -13.67 52.38 61.55
N LYS A 407 -14.07 51.23 62.11
CA LYS A 407 -15.25 50.44 61.76
C LYS A 407 -16.54 51.27 61.92
N ARG A 408 -17.52 51.02 61.04
CA ARG A 408 -18.92 50.55 61.28
C ARG A 408 -20.02 51.34 60.57
N ARG A 409 -20.83 50.52 59.87
CA ARG A 409 -22.31 50.43 59.82
C ARG A 409 -23.09 51.24 58.78
N LYS A 410 -23.76 50.44 57.94
CA LYS A 410 -25.18 50.46 57.56
C LYS A 410 -25.77 51.80 57.12
N LYS A 411 -26.18 51.83 55.86
CA LYS A 411 -27.61 51.85 55.55
C LYS A 411 -27.91 50.84 54.46
#